data_AF-A0A970LDT6-F1
#
_entry.id   AF-A0A970LDT6-F1
#
_cell.length_a   1.000
_cell.length_b   1.000
_cell.length_c   1.000
_cell.angle_alpha   90.00
_cell.angle_beta   90.00
_cell.angle_gamma   90.00
#
_symmetry.space_group_name_H-M   'P 1'
#
loop_
_entity.id
_entity.type
_entity.pdbx_description
1 polymer ?
#
loop_
_entity_poly.entity_id
_entity_poly.type
_entity_poly.pdbx_seq_one_letter_code
_entity_poly.pdbx_strand_id
1 'polypeptide(L)'
;MCSTCSDQCTGLCEIGLSAVRGIEATYPRHTDTQQFGSEKEYPFDYSHFNINGRVFGAQGLDGEPDDVNVYSADLSCSIGHDNKIQLKAPILLPAMAKLNWKDYFSGAAMAGILVVIGESAIRKDPETTYGKDGKVTRAPILGEMIGQFRKYDRGFGDIVLQLNADDIALGTPEYALKNFPLRTIEIKFGQAAKGIQHVALVPTYEEALKIKKDGYLIQPDPTDKDIVDAVKRGRCV
;
A
#
# COMPACT_ATOMS: atom_id res chain seq x y z
N MET A 1 -10.29 20.16 -8.49
CA MET A 1 -11.24 20.98 -9.32
C MET A 1 -11.28 20.47 -10.75
N CYS A 2 -12.47 20.25 -11.32
CA CYS A 2 -12.60 20.01 -12.77
C CYS A 2 -12.07 21.23 -13.54
N SER A 3 -11.50 21.00 -14.74
CA SER A 3 -11.00 22.08 -15.60
C SER A 3 -12.10 23.03 -16.11
N THR A 4 -13.36 22.61 -16.05
CA THR A 4 -14.52 23.42 -16.42
C THR A 4 -15.55 23.41 -15.29
N CYS A 5 -15.81 24.58 -14.69
CA CYS A 5 -16.91 24.77 -13.75
C CYS A 5 -18.18 25.12 -14.52
N SER A 6 -19.29 24.43 -14.23
CA SER A 6 -20.60 24.65 -14.87
C SER A 6 -21.70 24.66 -13.80
N ASP A 7 -22.73 25.48 -14.00
CA ASP A 7 -23.93 25.52 -13.16
C ASP A 7 -24.90 24.37 -13.47
N GLN A 8 -24.69 23.64 -14.56
CA GLN A 8 -25.49 22.49 -14.97
C GLN A 8 -24.95 21.14 -14.48
N CYS A 9 -24.14 21.12 -13.41
CA CYS A 9 -23.68 19.86 -12.83
C CYS A 9 -24.87 19.03 -12.33
N THR A 10 -24.89 17.73 -12.66
CA THR A 10 -25.94 16.79 -12.23
C THR A 10 -25.91 16.45 -10.74
N GLY A 11 -24.88 16.89 -10.01
CA GLY A 11 -24.73 16.71 -8.58
C GLY A 11 -23.61 17.55 -8.01
N LEU A 12 -23.39 17.43 -6.69
CA LEU A 12 -22.30 18.11 -6.01
C LEU A 12 -20.95 17.56 -6.52
N CYS A 13 -20.16 18.42 -7.16
CA CYS A 13 -18.77 18.13 -7.49
C CYS A 13 -17.90 18.10 -6.22
N GLU A 14 -16.61 17.82 -6.35
CA GLU A 14 -15.65 17.83 -5.23
C GLU A 14 -15.73 19.12 -4.37
N ILE A 15 -15.87 20.28 -5.01
CA ILE A 15 -15.98 21.59 -4.34
C ILE A 15 -17.33 21.72 -3.59
N GLY A 16 -18.43 21.30 -4.22
CA GLY A 16 -19.74 21.31 -3.57
C GLY A 16 -19.83 20.32 -2.40
N LEU A 17 -19.20 19.16 -2.54
CA LEU A 17 -19.08 18.16 -1.49
C LEU A 17 -18.20 18.65 -0.34
N SER A 18 -17.10 19.35 -0.61
CA SER A 18 -16.23 19.90 0.44
C SER A 18 -16.92 21.03 1.22
N ALA A 19 -17.79 21.82 0.60
CA ALA A 19 -18.59 22.82 1.30
C ALA A 19 -19.60 22.21 2.30
N VAL A 20 -20.16 21.04 1.99
CA VAL A 20 -21.15 20.37 2.85
C VAL A 20 -20.49 19.43 3.86
N ARG A 21 -19.46 18.68 3.45
CA ARG A 21 -18.81 17.64 4.25
C ARG A 21 -17.51 18.10 4.92
N GLY A 22 -17.03 19.30 4.59
CA GLY A 22 -15.84 19.89 5.18
C GLY A 22 -14.62 18.96 5.06
N ILE A 23 -13.95 18.74 6.20
CA ILE A 23 -12.76 17.89 6.30
C ILE A 23 -13.03 16.43 5.92
N GLU A 24 -14.28 15.96 5.96
CA GLU A 24 -14.60 14.59 5.54
C GLU A 24 -14.44 14.41 4.01
N ALA A 25 -14.52 15.49 3.23
CA ALA A 25 -14.25 15.45 1.80
C ALA A 25 -12.76 15.24 1.46
N THR A 26 -11.85 15.45 2.41
CA THR A 26 -10.41 15.23 2.19
C THR A 26 -10.02 13.76 2.32
N TYR A 27 -10.89 12.90 2.86
CA TYR A 27 -10.62 11.48 2.97
C TYR A 27 -10.91 10.77 1.64
N PRO A 28 -9.97 9.93 1.15
CA PRO A 28 -10.19 9.07 -0.01
C PRO A 28 -11.47 8.23 0.16
N ARG A 29 -12.30 8.17 -0.89
CA ARG A 29 -13.50 7.32 -0.94
C ARG A 29 -13.38 6.28 -2.04
N HIS A 30 -14.09 5.15 -1.88
CA HIS A 30 -14.08 4.07 -2.86
C HIS A 30 -12.65 3.61 -3.19
N THR A 31 -11.81 3.43 -2.17
CA THR A 31 -10.39 3.08 -2.30
C THR A 31 -10.15 1.72 -2.99
N ASP A 32 -11.20 0.94 -3.13
CA ASP A 32 -11.25 -0.32 -3.85
C ASP A 32 -11.39 -0.14 -5.37
N THR A 33 -11.95 0.98 -5.84
CA THR A 33 -12.23 1.24 -7.26
C THR A 33 -11.55 2.49 -7.82
N GLN A 34 -10.85 3.26 -6.98
CA GLN A 34 -10.20 4.51 -7.36
C GLN A 34 -8.70 4.51 -7.03
N GLN A 35 -7.93 5.28 -7.79
CA GLN A 35 -6.55 5.66 -7.47
C GLN A 35 -6.50 7.13 -7.12
N PHE A 36 -5.64 7.49 -6.16
CA PHE A 36 -5.55 8.85 -5.63
C PHE A 36 -4.20 9.46 -6.02
N GLY A 37 -4.25 10.65 -6.62
CA GLY A 37 -3.08 11.47 -6.87
C GLY A 37 -2.62 12.20 -5.60
N SER A 38 -1.36 12.65 -5.59
CA SER A 38 -0.82 13.52 -4.56
C SER A 38 -0.88 14.97 -5.04
N GLU A 39 -1.76 15.79 -4.45
CA GLU A 39 -1.84 17.25 -4.69
C GLU A 39 -0.86 18.05 -3.81
N LYS A 40 0.25 17.42 -3.39
CA LYS A 40 1.25 18.06 -2.54
C LYS A 40 2.14 18.97 -3.39
N GLU A 41 2.26 20.23 -3.00
CA GLU A 41 3.32 21.11 -3.50
C GLU A 41 4.64 20.75 -2.81
N TYR A 42 5.55 20.16 -3.57
CA TYR A 42 6.90 19.90 -3.09
C TYR A 42 7.79 21.10 -3.43
N PRO A 43 8.69 21.53 -2.53
CA PRO A 43 9.59 22.65 -2.79
C PRO A 43 10.58 22.36 -3.93
N PHE A 44 10.79 21.09 -4.25
CA PHE A 44 11.58 20.60 -5.39
C PHE A 44 10.90 19.34 -5.97
N ASP A 45 10.97 19.19 -7.28
CA ASP A 45 10.53 18.01 -8.01
C ASP A 45 11.52 17.68 -9.15
N TYR A 46 11.27 16.60 -9.91
CA TYR A 46 12.16 16.18 -10.98
C TYR A 46 12.34 17.20 -12.11
N SER A 47 11.42 18.16 -12.31
CA SER A 47 11.57 19.21 -13.33
C SER A 47 12.66 20.22 -12.98
N HIS A 48 13.06 20.31 -11.71
CA HIS A 48 14.13 21.19 -11.25
C HIS A 48 15.53 20.62 -11.54
N PHE A 49 15.63 19.34 -11.92
CA PHE A 49 16.89 18.65 -12.15
C PHE A 49 17.11 18.40 -13.64
N ASN A 50 18.30 18.73 -14.13
CA ASN A 50 18.79 18.28 -15.43
C ASN A 50 19.94 17.30 -15.23
N ILE A 51 19.82 16.10 -15.80
CA ILE A 51 20.88 15.10 -15.79
C ILE A 51 21.77 15.37 -17.00
N ASN A 52 22.92 16.02 -16.77
CA ASN A 52 23.94 16.19 -17.80
C ASN A 52 24.81 14.92 -17.86
N GLY A 53 24.67 14.16 -18.95
CA GLY A 53 25.62 13.11 -19.28
C GLY A 53 27.03 13.68 -19.50
N ARG A 54 28.06 12.85 -19.35
CA ARG A 54 29.42 13.24 -19.72
C ARG A 54 29.55 13.24 -21.25
N VAL A 55 30.12 14.31 -21.80
CA VAL A 55 30.32 14.50 -23.26
C VAL A 55 31.70 14.00 -23.73
N PHE A 56 32.65 13.81 -22.81
CA PHE A 56 34.01 13.34 -23.09
C PHE A 56 34.39 12.23 -22.10
N GLY A 57 34.94 11.14 -22.63
CA GLY A 57 35.29 9.94 -21.87
C GLY A 57 34.05 9.11 -21.50
N ALA A 58 33.71 8.14 -22.33
CA ALA A 58 32.72 7.13 -21.97
C ALA A 58 33.31 6.25 -20.86
N GLN A 59 32.68 6.27 -19.68
CA GLN A 59 32.87 5.24 -18.66
C GLN A 59 31.73 4.24 -18.86
N GLY A 60 32.00 3.19 -19.63
CA GLY A 60 31.05 2.14 -19.97
C GLY A 60 31.52 0.78 -19.47
N LEU A 61 30.92 -0.27 -20.01
CA LEU A 61 31.39 -1.64 -19.82
C LEU A 61 32.76 -1.82 -20.50
N ASP A 62 33.61 -2.68 -19.95
CA ASP A 62 34.77 -3.19 -20.68
C ASP A 62 34.26 -3.99 -21.89
N GLY A 63 34.68 -3.64 -23.11
CA GLY A 63 34.20 -4.30 -24.32
C GLY A 63 34.61 -3.58 -25.61
N GLU A 64 34.27 -4.19 -26.76
CA GLU A 64 34.46 -3.56 -28.06
C GLU A 64 33.39 -2.46 -28.29
N PRO A 65 33.59 -1.51 -29.22
CA PRO A 65 32.62 -0.44 -29.49
C PRO A 65 31.19 -0.93 -29.75
N ASP A 66 31.04 -2.12 -30.34
CA ASP A 66 29.74 -2.74 -30.60
C ASP A 66 29.03 -3.20 -29.32
N ASP A 67 29.76 -3.46 -28.23
CA ASP A 67 29.22 -3.86 -26.92
C ASP A 67 28.81 -2.67 -26.06
N VAL A 68 29.38 -1.48 -26.31
CA VAL A 68 29.14 -0.26 -25.52
C VAL A 68 28.01 0.57 -26.13
N ASN A 69 26.79 0.03 -26.08
CA ASN A 69 25.60 0.65 -26.65
C ASN A 69 24.43 0.69 -25.65
N VAL A 70 23.33 1.36 -26.02
CA VAL A 70 22.16 1.55 -25.15
C VAL A 70 21.44 0.26 -24.76
N TYR A 71 21.59 -0.81 -25.53
CA TYR A 71 21.00 -2.12 -25.25
C TYR A 71 21.81 -2.92 -24.23
N SER A 72 23.07 -2.56 -24.01
CA SER A 72 23.96 -3.20 -23.05
C SER A 72 23.90 -2.58 -21.65
N ALA A 73 23.02 -1.60 -21.43
CA ALA A 73 22.87 -0.96 -20.13
C ALA A 73 22.41 -1.98 -19.06
N ASP A 74 23.29 -2.28 -18.10
CA ASP A 74 22.96 -3.14 -16.98
C ASP A 74 22.28 -2.34 -15.85
N LEU A 75 21.04 -2.71 -15.56
CA LEU A 75 20.25 -2.16 -14.45
C LEU A 75 20.29 -3.06 -13.22
N SER A 76 21.03 -4.18 -13.28
CA SER A 76 21.11 -5.11 -12.17
C SER A 76 21.71 -4.44 -10.93
N CYS A 77 21.15 -4.78 -9.77
CA CYS A 77 21.63 -4.27 -8.50
C CYS A 77 21.28 -5.25 -7.38
N SER A 78 21.77 -4.97 -6.19
CA SER A 78 21.39 -5.73 -5.00
C SER A 78 21.01 -4.80 -3.86
N ILE A 79 20.10 -5.26 -3.02
CA ILE A 79 19.66 -4.56 -1.81
C ILE A 79 19.80 -5.49 -0.60
N GLY A 80 20.17 -4.91 0.54
CA GLY A 80 20.39 -5.63 1.79
C GLY A 80 21.86 -5.63 2.23
N HIS A 81 22.06 -5.95 3.51
CA HIS A 81 23.39 -6.03 4.13
C HIS A 81 23.88 -7.48 4.14
N ASP A 82 23.34 -8.31 5.04
CA ASP A 82 23.74 -9.71 5.22
C ASP A 82 23.08 -10.63 4.19
N ASN A 83 21.75 -10.52 4.07
CA ASN A 83 20.95 -11.29 3.11
C ASN A 83 20.59 -10.37 1.94
N LYS A 84 21.40 -10.43 0.88
CA LYS A 84 21.20 -9.59 -0.30
C LYS A 84 20.15 -10.18 -1.24
N ILE A 85 19.23 -9.34 -1.69
CA ILE A 85 18.28 -9.65 -2.74
C ILE A 85 18.83 -9.10 -4.05
N GLN A 86 19.00 -9.97 -5.04
CA GLN A 86 19.44 -9.58 -6.39
C GLN A 86 18.25 -9.09 -7.20
N LEU A 87 18.39 -7.97 -7.91
CA LEU A 87 17.36 -7.35 -8.73
C LEU A 87 17.85 -7.21 -10.16
N LYS A 88 16.93 -7.29 -11.13
CA LYS A 88 17.20 -6.98 -12.54
C LYS A 88 17.14 -5.49 -12.85
N ALA A 89 16.48 -4.72 -12.00
CA ALA A 89 16.37 -3.27 -12.08
C ALA A 89 16.16 -2.68 -10.68
N PRO A 90 16.59 -1.42 -10.41
CA PRO A 90 16.42 -0.76 -9.11
C PRO A 90 14.99 -0.22 -8.96
N ILE A 91 13.99 -1.09 -9.11
CA ILE A 91 12.57 -0.76 -9.09
C ILE A 91 11.91 -1.51 -7.94
N LEU A 92 11.05 -0.81 -7.21
CA LEU A 92 10.18 -1.38 -6.19
C LEU A 92 8.75 -0.99 -6.49
N LEU A 93 7.87 -1.98 -6.45
CA LEU A 93 6.43 -1.82 -6.57
C LEU A 93 5.81 -1.68 -5.17
N PRO A 94 5.40 -0.47 -4.76
CA PRO A 94 5.03 -0.21 -3.37
C PRO A 94 3.65 -0.78 -3.02
N ALA A 95 3.43 -0.93 -1.71
CA ALA A 95 2.14 -1.27 -1.12
C ALA A 95 1.10 -0.20 -1.47
N MET A 96 0.19 -0.51 -2.40
CA MET A 96 -0.98 0.33 -2.69
C MET A 96 -2.21 -0.54 -2.88
N ALA A 97 -3.41 0.04 -2.79
CA ALA A 97 -4.64 -0.64 -3.20
C ALA A 97 -4.55 -0.99 -4.70
N LYS A 98 -4.65 -2.28 -5.03
CA LYS A 98 -4.56 -2.77 -6.42
C LYS A 98 -5.85 -3.47 -6.82
N LEU A 99 -6.45 -3.00 -7.90
CA LEU A 99 -7.58 -3.66 -8.55
C LEU A 99 -7.20 -5.04 -9.11
N ASN A 100 -6.00 -5.15 -9.69
CA ASN A 100 -5.47 -6.37 -10.28
C ASN A 100 -4.16 -6.80 -9.61
N TRP A 101 -4.23 -7.21 -8.34
CA TRP A 101 -3.05 -7.59 -7.55
C TRP A 101 -2.35 -8.85 -8.08
N LYS A 102 -3.08 -9.76 -8.76
CA LYS A 102 -2.52 -11.01 -9.29
C LYS A 102 -1.46 -10.75 -10.35
N ASP A 103 -1.80 -9.94 -11.35
CA ASP A 103 -0.87 -9.58 -12.42
C ASP A 103 0.22 -8.62 -11.90
N TYR A 104 -0.11 -7.79 -10.92
CA TYR A 104 0.87 -6.89 -10.29
C TYR A 104 2.03 -7.66 -9.64
N PHE A 105 1.72 -8.70 -8.85
CA PHE A 105 2.74 -9.53 -8.21
C PHE A 105 3.44 -10.47 -9.21
N SER A 106 2.71 -11.03 -10.16
CA SER A 106 3.28 -11.88 -11.21
C SER A 106 4.24 -11.10 -12.11
N GLY A 107 3.87 -9.88 -12.51
CA GLY A 107 4.70 -9.01 -13.33
C GLY A 107 5.99 -8.58 -12.62
N ALA A 108 5.94 -8.31 -11.32
CA ALA A 108 7.13 -8.02 -10.52
C ALA A 108 8.12 -9.18 -10.50
N ALA A 109 7.62 -10.42 -10.31
CA ALA A 109 8.44 -11.62 -10.33
C ALA A 109 9.09 -11.83 -11.71
N MET A 110 8.31 -11.68 -12.78
CA MET A 110 8.82 -11.80 -14.16
C MET A 110 9.88 -10.74 -14.48
N ALA A 111 9.71 -9.52 -13.97
CA ALA A 111 10.65 -8.43 -14.14
C ALA A 111 11.88 -8.53 -13.21
N GLY A 112 11.87 -9.42 -12.21
CA GLY A 112 12.97 -9.59 -11.27
C GLY A 112 13.17 -8.39 -10.33
N ILE A 113 12.08 -7.79 -9.87
CA ILE A 113 12.06 -6.58 -9.04
C ILE A 113 11.31 -6.81 -7.72
N LEU A 114 11.41 -5.86 -6.78
CA LEU A 114 10.69 -5.95 -5.50
C LEU A 114 9.21 -5.59 -5.65
N VAL A 115 8.35 -6.25 -4.87
CA VAL A 115 6.95 -5.85 -4.73
C VAL A 115 6.44 -6.06 -3.32
N VAL A 116 5.56 -5.17 -2.87
CA VAL A 116 5.12 -5.12 -1.48
C VAL A 116 3.61 -5.41 -1.36
N ILE A 117 3.26 -6.39 -0.54
CA ILE A 117 1.91 -6.60 -0.01
C ILE A 117 1.69 -5.57 1.10
N GLY A 118 0.63 -4.79 1.01
CA GLY A 118 0.34 -3.75 2.00
C GLY A 118 -0.09 -4.28 3.37
N GLU A 119 0.12 -3.45 4.38
CA GLU A 119 -0.33 -3.68 5.76
C GLU A 119 -1.82 -4.06 5.84
N SER A 120 -2.19 -4.79 6.89
CA SER A 120 -3.59 -5.18 7.15
C SER A 120 -4.28 -5.95 6.02
N ALA A 121 -3.52 -6.56 5.08
CA ALA A 121 -4.09 -7.29 3.93
C ALA A 121 -5.09 -8.38 4.37
N ILE A 122 -4.81 -9.05 5.49
CA ILE A 122 -5.66 -10.12 6.05
C ILE A 122 -7.05 -9.63 6.51
N ARG A 123 -7.21 -8.33 6.79
CA ARG A 123 -8.52 -7.78 7.19
C ARG A 123 -9.52 -7.77 6.04
N LYS A 124 -9.03 -7.77 4.81
CA LYS A 124 -9.86 -7.82 3.60
C LYS A 124 -10.23 -9.25 3.22
N ASP A 125 -9.67 -10.23 3.91
CA ASP A 125 -9.90 -11.64 3.65
C ASP A 125 -11.04 -12.16 4.54
N PRO A 126 -12.20 -12.50 3.95
CA PRO A 126 -13.34 -13.02 4.70
C PRO A 126 -13.07 -14.40 5.32
N GLU A 127 -12.02 -15.07 4.88
CA GLU A 127 -11.61 -16.38 5.36
C GLU A 127 -10.59 -16.31 6.50
N THR A 128 -10.20 -15.10 6.93
CA THR A 128 -9.29 -14.91 8.05
C THR A 128 -9.95 -15.32 9.37
N THR A 129 -9.27 -16.19 10.12
CA THR A 129 -9.73 -16.63 11.45
C THR A 129 -8.69 -16.42 12.53
N TYR A 130 -9.16 -16.13 13.75
CA TYR A 130 -8.32 -15.85 14.91
C TYR A 130 -8.47 -16.94 15.98
N GLY A 131 -7.37 -17.25 16.65
CA GLY A 131 -7.33 -18.14 17.81
C GLY A 131 -7.96 -17.50 19.05
N LYS A 132 -8.07 -18.29 20.12
CA LYS A 132 -8.57 -17.80 21.43
C LYS A 132 -7.68 -16.72 22.06
N ASP A 133 -6.42 -16.68 21.65
CA ASP A 133 -5.41 -15.68 22.02
C ASP A 133 -5.45 -14.42 21.14
N GLY A 134 -6.39 -14.34 20.20
CA GLY A 134 -6.52 -13.23 19.25
C GLY A 134 -5.51 -13.24 18.11
N LYS A 135 -4.67 -14.28 17.99
CA LYS A 135 -3.65 -14.39 16.93
C LYS A 135 -4.22 -15.01 15.66
N VAL A 136 -3.65 -14.66 14.51
CA VAL A 136 -4.06 -15.23 13.22
C VAL A 136 -3.79 -16.73 13.18
N THR A 137 -4.81 -17.50 12.80
CA THR A 137 -4.72 -18.95 12.63
C THR A 137 -4.96 -19.39 11.18
N ARG A 138 -5.64 -18.55 10.40
CA ARG A 138 -5.90 -18.77 8.97
C ARG A 138 -5.97 -17.42 8.28
N ALA A 139 -5.26 -17.25 7.16
CA ALA A 139 -5.39 -16.11 6.25
C ALA A 139 -4.96 -16.53 4.82
N PRO A 140 -5.84 -17.22 4.06
CA PRO A 140 -5.51 -17.78 2.75
C PRO A 140 -5.04 -16.73 1.74
N ILE A 141 -5.54 -15.49 1.83
CA ILE A 141 -5.18 -14.42 0.90
C ILE A 141 -3.68 -14.20 0.82
N LEU A 142 -2.95 -14.34 1.93
CA LEU A 142 -1.50 -14.15 1.95
C LEU A 142 -0.81 -15.23 1.13
N GLY A 143 -1.25 -16.49 1.26
CA GLY A 143 -0.77 -17.61 0.46
C GLY A 143 -1.04 -17.42 -1.02
N GLU A 144 -2.20 -16.89 -1.39
CA GLU A 144 -2.51 -16.56 -2.77
C GLU A 144 -1.61 -15.45 -3.33
N MET A 145 -1.47 -14.33 -2.60
CA MET A 145 -0.64 -13.19 -3.01
C MET A 145 0.83 -13.58 -3.18
N ILE A 146 1.38 -14.29 -2.18
CA ILE A 146 2.76 -14.82 -2.23
C ILE A 146 2.89 -15.82 -3.38
N GLY A 147 1.89 -16.69 -3.56
CA GLY A 147 1.86 -17.69 -4.64
C GLY A 147 1.92 -17.07 -6.04
N GLN A 148 1.25 -15.94 -6.28
CA GLN A 148 1.31 -15.25 -7.58
C GLN A 148 2.72 -14.80 -7.94
N PHE A 149 3.46 -14.25 -6.98
CA PHE A 149 4.88 -13.92 -7.20
C PHE A 149 5.71 -15.19 -7.40
N ARG A 150 5.60 -16.15 -6.47
CA ARG A 150 6.44 -17.35 -6.44
C ARG A 150 6.29 -18.23 -7.68
N LYS A 151 5.12 -18.24 -8.32
CA LYS A 151 4.87 -18.96 -9.57
C LYS A 151 5.81 -18.51 -10.71
N TYR A 152 6.21 -17.25 -10.73
CA TYR A 152 7.06 -16.66 -11.79
C TYR A 152 8.44 -16.24 -11.28
N ASP A 153 8.79 -16.63 -10.05
CA ASP A 153 10.06 -16.30 -9.42
C ASP A 153 11.21 -17.01 -10.14
N ARG A 154 12.18 -16.23 -10.63
CA ARG A 154 13.37 -16.69 -11.34
C ARG A 154 14.66 -16.46 -10.55
N GLY A 155 14.55 -16.23 -9.24
CA GLY A 155 15.69 -15.96 -8.35
C GLY A 155 16.10 -14.48 -8.29
N PHE A 156 15.29 -13.57 -8.83
CA PHE A 156 15.50 -12.11 -8.75
C PHE A 156 14.26 -11.45 -8.17
N GLY A 157 14.46 -10.35 -7.44
CA GLY A 157 13.38 -9.69 -6.72
C GLY A 157 12.90 -10.50 -5.52
N ASP A 158 11.88 -9.96 -4.85
CA ASP A 158 11.13 -10.67 -3.83
C ASP A 158 9.77 -10.02 -3.61
N ILE A 159 8.85 -10.79 -3.04
CA ILE A 159 7.59 -10.30 -2.51
C ILE A 159 7.74 -10.05 -1.00
N VAL A 160 7.43 -8.83 -0.60
CA VAL A 160 7.63 -8.31 0.75
C VAL A 160 6.28 -8.15 1.43
N LEU A 161 6.14 -8.69 2.65
CA LEU A 161 4.97 -8.42 3.48
C LEU A 161 5.23 -7.19 4.35
N GLN A 162 4.54 -6.08 4.05
CA GLN A 162 4.59 -4.89 4.89
C GLN A 162 3.70 -5.07 6.13
N LEU A 163 4.21 -4.64 7.28
CA LEU A 163 3.61 -4.85 8.59
C LEU A 163 3.53 -3.53 9.34
N ASN A 164 2.40 -3.28 9.96
CA ASN A 164 2.25 -2.24 10.98
C ASN A 164 2.17 -2.85 12.39
N ALA A 165 1.96 -2.00 13.40
CA ALA A 165 1.84 -2.43 14.80
C ALA A 165 0.69 -3.43 15.03
N ASP A 166 -0.44 -3.28 14.33
CA ASP A 166 -1.59 -4.18 14.45
C ASP A 166 -1.26 -5.56 13.86
N ASP A 167 -0.60 -5.60 12.70
CA ASP A 167 -0.19 -6.86 12.07
C ASP A 167 0.75 -7.67 12.97
N ILE A 168 1.68 -6.99 13.65
CA ILE A 168 2.58 -7.58 14.64
C ILE A 168 1.78 -8.06 15.86
N ALA A 169 0.87 -7.24 16.38
CA ALA A 169 0.02 -7.61 17.50
C ALA A 169 -0.88 -8.82 17.20
N LEU A 170 -1.31 -9.00 15.95
CA LEU A 170 -2.10 -10.14 15.49
C LEU A 170 -1.26 -11.40 15.22
N GLY A 171 0.08 -11.31 15.24
CA GLY A 171 0.96 -12.43 14.90
C GLY A 171 0.93 -12.81 13.42
N THR A 172 0.53 -11.86 12.56
CA THR A 172 0.55 -12.02 11.10
C THR A 172 1.92 -12.42 10.56
N PRO A 173 3.06 -11.80 10.97
CA PRO A 173 4.36 -12.18 10.42
C PRO A 173 4.75 -13.62 10.77
N GLU A 174 4.55 -14.04 12.02
CA GLU A 174 4.86 -15.40 12.46
C GLU A 174 3.99 -16.43 11.73
N TYR A 175 2.70 -16.12 11.56
CA TYR A 175 1.80 -16.95 10.77
C TYR A 175 2.28 -17.05 9.31
N ALA A 176 2.58 -15.93 8.66
CA ALA A 176 2.95 -15.91 7.25
C ALA A 176 4.29 -16.61 6.99
N LEU A 177 5.31 -16.35 7.80
CA LEU A 177 6.63 -16.99 7.71
C LEU A 177 6.56 -18.51 7.95
N LYS A 178 5.67 -18.96 8.83
CA LYS A 178 5.51 -20.39 9.13
C LYS A 178 4.75 -21.15 8.04
N ASN A 179 3.75 -20.53 7.41
CA ASN A 179 2.80 -21.24 6.55
C ASN A 179 3.04 -21.03 5.05
N PHE A 180 3.78 -19.99 4.66
CA PHE A 180 3.99 -19.65 3.25
C PHE A 180 5.49 -19.45 2.95
N PRO A 181 5.92 -19.57 1.67
CA PRO A 181 7.30 -19.30 1.26
C PRO A 181 7.61 -17.78 1.22
N LEU A 182 7.32 -17.09 2.32
CA LEU A 182 7.67 -15.69 2.56
C LEU A 182 9.12 -15.62 3.06
N ARG A 183 9.89 -14.67 2.52
CA ARG A 183 11.31 -14.49 2.87
C ARG A 183 11.60 -13.11 3.43
N THR A 184 10.82 -12.11 3.03
CA THR A 184 11.07 -10.71 3.36
C THR A 184 9.84 -10.06 3.97
N ILE A 185 10.06 -9.31 5.04
CA ILE A 185 9.06 -8.45 5.69
C ILE A 185 9.56 -7.01 5.71
N GLU A 186 8.64 -6.06 5.70
CA GLU A 186 8.91 -4.64 5.87
C GLU A 186 8.18 -4.14 7.11
N ILE A 187 8.91 -3.61 8.10
CA ILE A 187 8.30 -2.98 9.27
C ILE A 187 8.10 -1.51 8.96
N LYS A 188 6.85 -1.09 8.92
CA LYS A 188 6.47 0.28 8.58
C LYS A 188 6.43 1.16 9.82
N PHE A 189 7.34 2.12 9.89
CA PHE A 189 7.42 3.12 10.96
C PHE A 189 6.64 4.41 10.69
N GLY A 190 6.05 4.56 9.51
CA GLY A 190 5.19 5.69 9.19
C GLY A 190 4.69 5.67 7.76
N GLN A 191 3.71 6.54 7.45
CA GLN A 191 3.24 6.79 6.09
C GLN A 191 3.17 8.30 5.88
N ALA A 192 3.63 8.83 4.76
CA ALA A 192 3.64 10.29 4.55
C ALA A 192 2.27 11.00 4.67
N ALA A 193 1.15 10.26 4.67
CA ALA A 193 -0.21 10.79 4.81
C ALA A 193 -0.82 10.57 6.21
N LYS A 194 -0.27 9.66 7.04
CA LYS A 194 -0.85 9.25 8.32
C LYS A 194 0.21 8.62 9.24
N GLY A 195 -0.12 8.38 10.50
CA GLY A 195 0.74 7.60 11.40
C GLY A 195 0.98 6.16 10.91
N ILE A 196 1.46 5.31 11.82
CA ILE A 196 1.76 3.90 11.51
C ILE A 196 0.47 3.11 11.23
N GLN A 197 -0.61 3.39 11.95
CA GLN A 197 -1.82 2.58 11.91
C GLN A 197 -2.67 2.80 10.64
N HIS A 198 -3.51 1.81 10.37
CA HIS A 198 -4.59 1.94 9.41
C HIS A 198 -5.61 3.01 9.86
N VAL A 199 -6.10 3.82 8.92
CA VAL A 199 -7.19 4.78 9.16
C VAL A 199 -8.22 4.53 8.07
N ALA A 200 -9.43 4.17 8.49
CA ALA A 200 -10.57 3.94 7.60
C ALA A 200 -11.86 4.42 8.27
N LEU A 201 -12.81 4.82 7.43
CA LEU A 201 -14.17 5.12 7.86
C LEU A 201 -14.89 3.80 8.16
N VAL A 202 -15.60 3.78 9.29
CA VAL A 202 -16.48 2.68 9.67
C VAL A 202 -17.91 3.07 9.30
N PRO A 203 -18.57 2.34 8.38
CA PRO A 203 -19.82 2.80 7.77
C PRO A 203 -21.03 2.73 8.70
N THR A 204 -20.97 1.94 9.78
CA THR A 204 -22.10 1.72 10.68
C THR A 204 -21.70 1.83 12.15
N TYR A 205 -22.63 2.30 12.97
CA TYR A 205 -22.42 2.45 14.41
C TYR A 205 -22.26 1.08 15.10
N GLU A 206 -22.97 0.06 14.64
CA GLU A 206 -22.86 -1.32 15.14
C GLU A 206 -21.46 -1.89 14.89
N GLU A 207 -20.90 -1.64 13.70
CA GLU A 207 -19.53 -2.03 13.37
C GLU A 207 -18.51 -1.25 14.19
N ALA A 208 -18.73 0.05 14.41
CA ALA A 208 -17.88 0.88 15.26
C ALA A 208 -17.82 0.34 16.70
N LEU A 209 -18.96 -0.05 17.27
CA LEU A 209 -19.04 -0.69 18.59
C LEU A 209 -18.29 -2.03 18.63
N LYS A 210 -18.42 -2.85 17.59
CA LYS A 210 -17.71 -4.13 17.49
C LYS A 210 -16.20 -3.93 17.44
N ILE A 211 -15.73 -3.06 16.55
CA ILE A 211 -14.31 -2.75 16.40
C ILE A 211 -13.74 -2.19 17.71
N LYS A 212 -14.47 -1.29 18.38
CA LYS A 212 -14.05 -0.78 19.70
C LYS A 212 -13.99 -1.89 20.76
N LYS A 213 -14.98 -2.79 20.79
CA LYS A 213 -14.99 -3.94 21.71
C LYS A 213 -13.78 -4.86 21.49
N ASP A 214 -13.32 -4.97 20.24
CA ASP A 214 -12.12 -5.72 19.87
C ASP A 214 -10.81 -4.98 20.24
N GLY A 215 -10.90 -3.82 20.91
CA GLY A 215 -9.78 -3.08 21.47
C GLY A 215 -9.18 -2.01 20.55
N TYR A 216 -9.77 -1.78 19.37
CA TYR A 216 -9.30 -0.77 18.44
C TYR A 216 -9.75 0.64 18.82
N LEU A 217 -8.92 1.61 18.46
CA LEU A 217 -9.27 3.03 18.55
C LEU A 217 -10.31 3.38 17.49
N ILE A 218 -11.46 3.90 17.93
CA ILE A 218 -12.49 4.49 17.05
C ILE A 218 -12.69 5.94 17.45
N GLN A 219 -12.79 6.81 16.45
CA GLN A 219 -13.02 8.24 16.61
C GLN A 219 -14.15 8.68 15.66
N PRO A 220 -15.19 9.38 16.15
CA PRO A 220 -15.45 9.66 17.56
C PRO A 220 -15.76 8.37 18.35
N ASP A 221 -15.57 8.39 19.66
CA ASP A 221 -15.79 7.21 20.51
C ASP A 221 -17.29 6.80 20.48
N PRO A 222 -17.63 5.60 20.00
CA PRO A 222 -19.03 5.19 19.84
C PRO A 222 -19.73 4.96 21.18
N THR A 223 -19.02 4.94 22.31
CA THR A 223 -19.62 4.81 23.64
C THR A 223 -19.86 6.14 24.35
N ASP A 224 -19.38 7.25 23.78
CA ASP A 224 -19.59 8.56 24.35
C ASP A 224 -21.08 8.94 24.30
N LYS A 225 -21.56 9.53 25.39
CA LYS A 225 -22.98 9.88 25.57
C LYS A 225 -23.51 10.74 24.43
N ASP A 226 -22.72 11.72 23.98
CA ASP A 226 -23.12 12.64 22.92
C ASP A 226 -23.24 11.94 21.56
N ILE A 227 -22.38 10.97 21.29
CA ILE A 227 -22.42 10.14 20.08
C ILE A 227 -23.63 9.21 20.13
N VAL A 228 -23.84 8.52 21.26
CA VAL A 228 -25.03 7.66 21.47
C VAL A 228 -26.32 8.44 21.26
N ASP A 229 -26.44 9.63 21.84
CA ASP A 229 -27.62 10.49 21.71
C ASP A 229 -27.79 11.05 20.30
N ALA A 230 -26.69 11.30 19.58
CA ALA A 230 -26.72 11.71 18.18
C ALA A 230 -27.22 10.57 17.26
N VAL A 231 -26.71 9.35 17.42
CA VAL A 231 -27.16 8.15 16.68
C VAL A 231 -28.65 7.89 16.94
N LYS A 232 -29.10 7.94 18.20
CA LYS A 232 -30.52 7.78 18.56
C LYS A 232 -31.44 8.79 17.89
N ARG A 233 -30.93 9.99 17.59
CA ARG A 233 -31.66 11.05 16.87
C ARG A 233 -31.55 10.92 15.35
N GLY A 234 -30.97 9.83 14.83
CA GLY A 234 -30.78 9.59 13.41
C GLY A 234 -29.71 10.47 12.76
N ARG A 235 -28.78 11.03 13.55
CA ARG A 235 -27.67 11.81 12.99
C ARG A 235 -26.54 10.88 12.56
N CYS A 236 -25.95 11.18 11.41
CA CYS A 236 -24.67 10.61 11.00
C CYS A 236 -23.58 11.21 11.90
N VAL A 237 -22.75 10.35 12.48
CA VAL A 237 -21.69 10.67 13.45
C VAL A 237 -20.39 10.01 13.02
#